data_AF-A0A1I3MKJ0-F1
#
_entry.id   AF-A0A1I3MKJ0-F1
#
_cell.length_a   1.000
_cell.length_b   1.000
_cell.length_c   1.000
_cell.angle_alpha   90.00
_cell.angle_beta   90.00
_cell.angle_gamma   90.00
#
_symmetry.space_group_name_H-M   'P 1'
#
loop_
_entity.id
_entity.type
_entity.pdbx_description
1 polymer ?
#
loop_
_entity_poly.entity_id
_entity_poly.type
_entity_poly.pdbx_seq_one_letter_code
_entity_poly.pdbx_strand_id
1 'polypeptide(L)' 'MSIDSKIELIFLPPYAPNLNLIECYWQFFKKEILYGKHYQIFALFKQACDDFFAASNCYKEALNSLLTNNF' A
#
# COMPACT_ATOMS: atom_id res chain seq x y z
N MET A 1 31.47 8.70 17.89
CA MET A 1 30.57 7.58 18.14
C MET A 1 29.46 7.71 17.13
N SER A 2 29.61 7.06 15.96
CA SER A 2 28.65 7.20 14.87
C SER A 2 27.32 6.58 15.28
N ILE A 3 26.23 7.31 15.06
CA ILE A 3 24.87 6.85 15.26
C ILE A 3 24.59 5.87 14.12
N ASP A 4 24.88 4.59 14.38
CA ASP A 4 24.60 3.52 13.44
C ASP A 4 23.07 3.30 13.43
N SER A 5 22.41 3.82 12.40
CA SER A 5 20.97 3.66 12.23
C SER A 5 20.71 2.22 11.80
N LYS A 6 19.82 1.50 12.50
CA LYS A 6 19.46 0.09 12.21
C LYS A 6 18.63 -0.07 10.92
N ILE A 7 18.75 0.85 9.98
CA ILE A 7 17.97 0.92 8.75
C ILE A 7 18.89 0.49 7.61
N GLU A 8 18.54 -0.61 6.97
CA GLU A 8 19.18 -1.05 5.74
C GLU A 8 18.43 -0.47 4.53
N LEU A 9 19.17 0.12 3.60
CA LEU A 9 18.63 0.60 2.34
C LEU A 9 18.75 -0.50 1.28
N ILE A 10 17.60 -1.01 0.84
CA ILE A 10 17.53 -2.03 -0.21
C ILE A 10 17.49 -1.33 -1.57
N PHE A 11 18.39 -1.70 -2.47
CA PHE A 11 18.39 -1.18 -3.83
C PHE A 11 17.22 -1.78 -4.63
N LEU A 12 16.42 -0.91 -5.24
CA LEU A 12 15.36 -1.30 -6.18
C LEU A 12 15.77 -0.89 -7.60
N PRO A 13 15.83 -1.82 -8.57
CA PRO A 13 16.12 -1.46 -9.95
C PRO A 13 15.01 -0.58 -10.54
N PRO A 14 15.34 0.30 -11.49
CA PRO A 14 14.35 1.15 -12.15
C PRO A 14 13.30 0.29 -12.87
N TYR A 15 12.05 0.78 -12.89
CA TYR A 15 10.91 0.11 -13.55
C TYR A 15 10.64 -1.33 -13.08
N ALA A 16 10.78 -1.58 -11.78
CA ALA A 16 10.52 -2.89 -11.17
C ALA A 16 9.20 -2.89 -10.35
N PRO A 17 8.03 -2.68 -10.98
CA PRO A 17 6.77 -2.49 -10.27
C PRO A 17 6.35 -3.71 -9.42
N ASN A 18 6.74 -4.91 -9.86
CA ASN A 18 6.44 -6.16 -9.14
C ASN A 18 7.41 -6.44 -7.98
N LEU A 19 8.56 -5.76 -7.98
CA LEU A 19 9.51 -5.73 -6.87
C LEU A 19 9.26 -4.50 -5.98
N ASN A 20 8.19 -3.73 -6.19
CA ASN A 20 7.92 -2.58 -5.36
C ASN A 20 6.66 -2.81 -4.54
N LEU A 21 6.84 -3.32 -3.31
CA LEU A 21 5.72 -3.67 -2.42
C LEU A 21 4.76 -2.49 -2.22
N ILE A 22 5.27 -1.25 -2.16
CA ILE A 22 4.41 -0.07 -2.00
C ILE A 22 3.60 0.21 -3.27
N GLU A 23 4.11 -0.07 -4.47
CA GLU A 23 3.34 0.07 -5.71
C GLU A 23 2.26 -1.00 -5.84
N CYS A 24 2.57 -2.25 -5.49
CA CYS A 24 1.56 -3.33 -5.42
C CYS A 24 0.44 -2.97 -4.43
N TYR A 25 0.81 -2.52 -3.22
CA TYR A 25 -0.14 -2.05 -2.23
C TYR A 25 -0.97 -0.86 -2.73
N TRP A 26 -0.33 0.12 -3.38
CA TRP A 26 -1.01 1.29 -3.93
C TRP A 26 -2.02 0.93 -5.03
N GLN A 27 -1.70 -0.04 -5.89
CA GLN A 27 -2.64 -0.55 -6.88
C GLN A 27 -3.87 -1.19 -6.22
N PHE A 28 -3.65 -2.01 -5.18
CA PHE A 28 -4.73 -2.62 -4.41
C PHE A 28 -5.61 -1.55 -3.73
N PHE A 29 -5.00 -0.60 -3.04
CA PHE A 29 -5.70 0.52 -2.40
C PHE A 29 -6.58 1.29 -3.38
N LYS A 30 -6.04 1.67 -4.55
CA LYS A 30 -6.81 2.38 -5.58
C LYS A 30 -7.99 1.56 -6.07
N LYS A 31 -7.83 0.25 -6.22
CA LYS A 31 -8.94 -0.62 -6.61
C LYS A 31 -10.04 -0.60 -5.55
N GLU A 32 -9.68 -0.73 -4.28
CA GLU A 32 -10.67 -0.76 -3.20
C GLU A 32 -11.37 0.59 -2.97
N ILE A 33 -10.65 1.71 -3.10
CA ILE A 33 -11.19 3.04 -2.82
C ILE A 33 -11.81 3.72 -4.04
N LEU A 34 -11.27 3.54 -5.24
CA LEU A 34 -11.66 4.33 -6.41
C LEU A 34 -12.51 3.55 -7.42
N TYR A 35 -12.45 2.21 -7.43
CA TYR A 35 -13.14 1.44 -8.46
C TYR A 35 -14.66 1.50 -8.29
N GLY A 36 -15.34 2.17 -9.23
CA GLY A 36 -16.79 2.32 -9.23
C GLY A 36 -17.34 3.22 -8.11
N LYS A 37 -16.48 3.98 -7.42
CA LYS A 37 -16.86 4.84 -6.30
C LYS A 37 -16.67 6.31 -6.66
N HIS A 38 -17.70 7.12 -6.38
CA HIS A 38 -17.64 8.57 -6.52
C HIS A 38 -17.89 9.22 -5.16
N TYR A 39 -16.95 10.05 -4.72
CA TYR A 39 -17.05 10.80 -3.47
C TYR A 39 -17.44 12.23 -3.78
N GLN A 40 -18.62 12.64 -3.32
CA GLN A 40 -19.17 13.97 -3.61
C GLN A 40 -18.33 15.11 -3.00
N ILE A 41 -17.68 14.85 -1.87
CA ILE A 41 -16.82 15.81 -1.18
C ILE A 41 -15.55 15.14 -0.68
N PHE A 42 -14.49 15.94 -0.53
CA PHE A 42 -13.19 15.49 -0.04
C PHE A 42 -13.28 14.79 1.32
N ALA A 43 -14.14 15.26 2.22
CA ALA A 43 -14.30 14.65 3.54
C ALA A 43 -14.73 13.17 3.46
N LEU A 44 -15.59 12.82 2.51
CA LEU A 44 -16.02 11.43 2.30
C LEU A 44 -14.89 10.58 1.72
N PHE A 45 -14.12 11.13 0.79
CA PHE A 45 -12.94 10.45 0.25
C PHE A 45 -11.90 10.18 1.35
N LYS A 46 -11.59 11.19 2.16
CA LYS A 46 -10.67 11.06 3.29
C LYS A 46 -11.15 10.00 4.28
N GLN A 47 -12.43 10.05 4.66
CA GLN A 47 -13.00 9.07 5.58
C GLN A 47 -12.89 7.65 5.02
N ALA A 48 -13.18 7.44 3.74
CA ALA A 48 -13.03 6.13 3.12
C ALA A 48 -11.58 5.62 3.15
N CYS A 49 -10.59 6.51 2.98
CA CYS A 49 -9.18 6.15 3.15
C CYS A 49 -8.89 5.73 4.59
N ASP A 50 -9.32 6.53 5.57
CA ASP A 50 -9.13 6.24 7.00
C ASP A 50 -9.77 4.89 7.38
N ASP A 51 -10.99 4.63 6.91
CA ASP A 51 -11.73 3.39 7.14
C ASP A 51 -11.03 2.18 6.53
N PHE A 52 -10.48 2.31 5.31
CA PHE A 52 -9.71 1.25 4.67
C PHE A 52 -8.48 0.87 5.49
N PHE A 53 -7.73 1.84 6.02
CA PHE A 53 -6.56 1.57 6.86
C PHE A 53 -6.95 1.03 8.25
N ALA A 54 -8.08 1.46 8.81
CA ALA A 54 -8.63 0.92 10.05
C ALA A 54 -9.09 -0.54 9.91
N ALA A 55 -9.59 -0.93 8.73
CA ALA A 55 -10.04 -2.28 8.41
C ALA A 55 -8.93 -3.22 7.93
N SER A 56 -7.66 -2.96 8.29
CA SER A 56 -6.48 -3.68 7.77
C SER A 56 -6.55 -5.21 7.92
N ASN A 57 -7.22 -5.73 8.96
CA ASN A 57 -7.44 -7.16 9.15
C ASN A 57 -8.32 -7.79 8.06
N CYS A 58 -9.28 -7.06 7.48
CA CYS A 58 -10.17 -7.57 6.43
C CYS A 58 -9.44 -7.82 5.11
N TYR A 59 -8.34 -7.10 4.86
CA TYR A 59 -7.58 -7.17 3.61
C TYR A 59 -6.33 -8.05 3.73
N LYS A 60 -6.04 -8.57 4.94
CA LYS A 60 -4.78 -9.25 5.24
C LYS A 60 -4.50 -10.45 4.34
N GLU A 61 -5.49 -11.29 4.07
CA GLU A 61 -5.30 -12.47 3.21
C GLU A 61 -5.06 -12.09 1.74
N ALA A 62 -5.84 -11.14 1.21
CA ALA A 62 -5.67 -10.62 -0.14
C ALA A 62 -4.31 -9.94 -0.32
N LEU A 63 -3.90 -9.14 0.67
CA LEU A 63 -2.60 -8.47 0.69
C LEU A 63 -1.45 -9.45 0.82
N ASN A 64 -1.57 -10.50 1.64
CA ASN A 64 -0.52 -11.53 1.76
C ASN A 64 -0.27 -12.24 0.44
N SER A 65 -1.32 -12.54 -0.33
CA SER A 65 -1.19 -13.12 -1.67
C SER A 65 -0.56 -12.14 -2.67
N LEU A 66 -0.98 -10.87 -2.61
CA LEU A 66 -0.55 -9.84 -3.56
C LEU A 66 0.87 -9.29 -3.29
N LEU A 67 1.29 -9.27 -2.03
CA LEU A 67 2.59 -8.78 -1.57
C LEU A 67 3.61 -9.92 -1.38
N THR A 68 3.38 -11.09 -2.01
CA THR A 68 4.28 -12.23 -1.88
C THR A 68 5.69 -11.83 -2.31
N ASN A 69 6.64 -11.99 -1.38
CA ASN A 69 8.01 -11.50 -1.50
C ASN A 69 8.74 -12.25 -2.62
N ASN A 70 8.92 -11.62 -3.78
CA ASN A 70 9.77 -12.14 -4.87
C ASN A 70 11.17 -11.48 -4.87
N PHE A 71 11.65 -11.07 -3.70
CA PHE A 71 12.99 -10.49 -3.51
C PHE A 71 13.98 -11.56 -3.05
#